data_AF-A0AA39P6Y5-F1
#
_entry.id   AF-A0AA39P6Y5-F1
#
_cell.length_a   1.000
_cell.length_b   1.000
_cell.length_c   1.000
_cell.angle_alpha   90.00
_cell.angle_beta   90.00
_cell.angle_gamma   90.00
#
_symmetry.space_group_name_H-M   'P 1'
#
loop_
_entity.id
_entity.type
_entity.pdbx_description
1 polymer ?
#
loop_
_entity_poly.entity_id
_entity_poly.type
_entity_poly.pdbx_seq_one_letter_code
_entity_poly.pdbx_strand_id
1 'polypeptide(L)'
;MSTILRQAASAARIVSRARAFSSTVASRKDLVQDLYLKELKGYKPAPVAKDAHVGVVKTYSTPAAPQPPTLPTDIASELAAYDASEPTLAEVEVVVASESADTTGGADAYLSFLEADLPKPEVHHH
;
A
#
# COMPACT_ATOMS: atom_id res chain seq x y z
N MET A 1 32.20 86.82 -48.60
CA MET A 1 32.98 85.57 -48.42
C MET A 1 33.04 85.04 -46.97
N SER A 2 32.47 85.74 -45.97
CA SER A 2 32.57 85.37 -44.54
C SER A 2 31.55 84.35 -44.04
N THR A 3 30.37 84.26 -44.67
CA THR A 3 29.29 83.35 -44.26
C THR A 3 29.59 81.89 -44.59
N ILE A 4 30.25 81.64 -45.72
CA ILE A 4 30.66 80.31 -46.18
C ILE A 4 31.71 79.71 -45.24
N LEU A 5 32.69 80.52 -44.81
CA LEU A 5 33.72 80.09 -43.87
C LEU A 5 33.13 79.73 -42.50
N ARG A 6 32.12 80.47 -42.04
CA ARG A 6 31.44 80.23 -40.76
C ARG A 6 30.58 78.96 -40.79
N GLN A 7 29.92 78.69 -41.92
CA GLN A 7 29.16 77.46 -42.15
C GLN A 7 30.08 76.23 -42.17
N ALA A 8 31.21 76.31 -42.88
CA ALA A 8 32.18 75.22 -42.99
C ALA A 8 32.83 74.89 -41.63
N ALA A 9 33.19 75.92 -40.85
CA ALA A 9 33.76 75.73 -39.51
C ALA A 9 32.77 75.09 -38.52
N SER A 10 31.47 75.39 -38.64
CA SER A 10 30.42 74.77 -37.82
C SER A 10 30.25 73.28 -38.15
N ALA A 11 30.17 72.93 -39.44
CA ALA A 11 30.05 71.55 -39.89
C ALA A 11 31.24 70.68 -39.47
N ALA A 12 32.48 71.18 -39.59
CA ALA A 12 33.68 70.46 -39.16
C ALA A 12 33.71 70.20 -37.64
N ARG A 13 33.15 71.10 -36.82
CA ARG A 13 33.05 70.90 -35.36
C ARG A 13 32.00 69.86 -34.98
N ILE A 14 30.92 69.73 -35.74
CA ILE A 14 29.88 68.72 -35.50
C ILE A 14 30.43 67.33 -35.82
N VAL A 15 31.15 67.18 -36.94
CA VAL A 15 31.76 65.90 -37.34
C VAL A 15 32.86 65.47 -36.36
N SER A 16 33.72 66.38 -35.91
CA SER A 16 34.80 66.06 -34.96
C SER A 16 34.32 65.78 -33.53
N ARG A 17 33.11 66.23 -33.15
CA ARG A 17 32.50 65.96 -31.84
C ARG A 17 31.48 64.83 -31.85
N ALA A 18 31.18 64.26 -33.01
CA ALA A 18 30.35 63.07 -33.13
C ALA A 18 31.13 61.84 -32.62
N ARG A 19 31.05 61.58 -31.31
CA ARG A 19 31.44 60.28 -30.75
C ARG A 19 30.42 59.25 -31.23
N ALA A 20 30.80 58.44 -32.22
CA ALA A 20 29.95 57.39 -32.79
C ALA A 20 29.77 56.23 -31.80
N PHE A 21 28.87 56.40 -30.83
CA PHE A 21 28.41 55.29 -30.01
C PHE A 21 27.22 54.63 -30.72
N SER A 22 27.46 53.47 -31.31
CA SER A 22 26.39 52.59 -31.78
C SER A 22 25.68 52.00 -30.57
N SER A 23 24.49 52.50 -30.27
CA SER A 23 23.63 52.03 -29.17
C SER A 23 22.77 50.82 -29.56
N THR A 24 22.97 50.24 -30.74
CA THR A 24 22.10 49.17 -31.24
C THR A 24 22.62 47.81 -30.76
N VAL A 25 21.92 47.20 -29.79
CA VAL A 25 22.14 45.83 -29.29
C VAL A 25 22.26 44.80 -30.42
N ALA A 26 21.58 45.05 -31.55
CA ALA A 26 21.65 44.21 -32.75
C ALA A 26 23.06 44.06 -33.36
N SER A 27 24.00 44.97 -33.06
CA SER A 27 25.40 44.88 -33.54
C SER A 27 26.31 44.01 -32.68
N ARG A 28 25.85 43.59 -31.49
CA ARG A 28 26.60 42.71 -30.56
C ARG A 28 25.86 41.40 -30.31
N LYS A 29 25.40 40.73 -31.38
CA LYS A 29 24.84 39.39 -31.25
C LYS A 29 25.96 38.41 -30.94
N ASP A 30 25.77 37.62 -29.88
CA ASP A 30 26.62 36.49 -29.56
C ASP A 30 26.18 35.30 -30.44
N LEU A 31 26.98 35.01 -31.46
CA LEU A 31 26.70 33.95 -32.43
C LEU A 31 26.68 32.56 -31.78
N VAL A 32 27.45 32.36 -30.70
CA VAL A 32 27.50 31.08 -29.98
C VAL A 32 26.20 30.87 -29.21
N GLN A 33 25.75 31.92 -28.51
CA GLN A 33 24.48 31.88 -27.78
C GLN A 33 23.29 31.70 -28.73
N ASP A 34 23.27 32.41 -29.85
CA ASP A 34 22.19 32.32 -30.84
C ASP A 34 22.13 30.93 -31.49
N LEU A 35 23.28 30.33 -31.81
CA LEU A 35 23.36 28.96 -32.33
C LEU A 35 22.84 27.94 -31.31
N TYR A 36 23.30 28.04 -30.07
CA TYR A 36 22.86 27.16 -28.99
C TYR A 36 21.34 27.22 -28.77
N LEU A 37 20.78 28.43 -28.68
CA LEU A 37 19.34 28.62 -28.51
C LEU A 37 18.54 28.11 -29.71
N LYS A 38 19.09 28.22 -30.93
CA LYS A 38 18.46 27.70 -32.14
C LYS A 38 18.43 26.17 -32.14
N GLU A 39 19.50 25.52 -31.72
CA GLU A 39 19.56 24.06 -31.62
C GLU A 39 18.64 23.52 -30.52
N LEU A 40 18.62 24.15 -29.35
CA LEU A 40 17.68 23.79 -28.28
C LEU A 40 16.22 23.91 -28.70
N LYS A 41 15.86 25.03 -29.36
CA LYS A 41 14.49 25.24 -29.85
C LYS A 41 14.12 24.32 -31.01
N GLY A 42 15.09 23.93 -31.82
CA GLY A 42 14.92 22.98 -32.92
C GLY A 42 14.91 21.53 -32.49
N TYR A 43 15.41 21.22 -31.29
CA TYR A 43 15.48 19.87 -30.78
C TYR A 43 14.08 19.32 -30.49
N LYS A 44 13.71 18.28 -31.23
CA LYS A 44 12.54 17.46 -30.92
C LYS A 44 13.04 16.21 -30.21
N PRO A 45 12.72 16.00 -28.92
CA PRO A 45 13.10 14.79 -28.23
C PRO A 45 12.54 13.57 -28.97
N ALA A 46 13.33 12.50 -29.02
CA ALA A 46 12.86 11.26 -29.60
C ALA A 46 11.59 10.81 -28.85
N PRO A 47 10.55 10.36 -29.57
CA PRO A 47 9.33 9.93 -28.92
C PRO A 47 9.67 8.79 -27.96
N VAL A 48 9.25 8.93 -26.70
CA VAL A 48 9.40 7.88 -25.69
C VAL A 48 8.70 6.65 -26.25
N ALA A 49 9.46 5.55 -26.41
CA ALA A 49 8.90 4.29 -26.87
C ALA A 49 7.72 3.93 -25.96
N LYS A 50 6.58 3.57 -26.55
CA LYS A 50 5.36 3.27 -25.79
C LYS A 50 5.59 2.17 -24.74
N ASP A 51 6.57 1.32 -25.00
CA ASP A 51 6.97 0.19 -24.16
C ASP A 51 8.21 0.49 -23.29
N ALA A 52 8.58 1.76 -23.07
CA ALA A 52 9.72 2.13 -22.23
C ALA A 52 9.61 1.65 -20.76
N HIS A 53 8.43 1.18 -20.35
CA HIS A 53 8.15 0.56 -19.06
C HIS A 53 8.33 -0.97 -19.07
N VAL A 54 8.33 -1.60 -20.24
CA VAL A 54 8.46 -3.06 -20.40
C VAL A 54 9.93 -3.44 -20.24
N GLY A 55 10.27 -4.10 -19.13
CA GLY A 55 11.63 -4.57 -18.83
C GLY A 55 12.36 -3.76 -17.76
N VAL A 56 11.82 -2.63 -17.30
CA VAL A 56 12.35 -1.90 -16.12
C VAL A 56 12.00 -2.63 -14.82
N VAL A 57 10.85 -3.32 -14.79
CA VAL A 57 10.39 -4.11 -13.65
C VAL A 57 9.91 -5.47 -14.14
N LYS A 58 10.12 -6.50 -13.32
CA LYS A 58 9.59 -7.85 -13.58
C LYS A 58 8.07 -7.78 -13.65
N THR A 59 7.48 -8.36 -14.69
CA THR A 59 6.03 -8.37 -14.88
C THR A 59 5.35 -9.11 -13.73
N TYR A 60 4.43 -8.42 -13.04
CA TYR A 60 3.63 -9.02 -12.00
C TYR A 60 2.44 -9.75 -12.64
N SER A 61 2.35 -11.06 -12.40
CA SER A 61 1.19 -11.87 -12.77
C SER A 61 0.63 -12.48 -11.50
N THR A 62 -0.68 -12.30 -11.29
CA THR A 62 -1.38 -12.96 -10.19
C THR A 62 -1.34 -14.47 -10.40
N PRO A 63 -0.92 -15.27 -9.40
CA PRO A 63 -0.95 -16.72 -9.51
C PRO A 63 -2.38 -17.19 -9.78
N ALA A 64 -2.53 -18.25 -10.55
CA ALA A 64 -3.83 -18.86 -10.80
C ALA A 64 -4.49 -19.26 -9.48
N ALA A 65 -5.81 -19.14 -9.41
CA ALA A 65 -6.57 -19.55 -8.23
C ALA A 65 -6.26 -21.02 -7.90
N PRO A 66 -6.06 -21.35 -6.61
CA PRO A 66 -5.76 -22.72 -6.21
C PRO A 66 -6.91 -23.63 -6.65
N GLN A 67 -6.57 -24.74 -7.30
CA GLN A 67 -7.56 -25.77 -7.59
C GLN A 67 -8.00 -26.41 -6.28
N PRO A 68 -9.32 -26.67 -6.11
CA PRO A 68 -9.79 -27.41 -4.96
C PRO A 68 -9.12 -28.80 -4.96
N PRO A 69 -8.75 -29.33 -3.78
CA PRO A 69 -8.18 -30.66 -3.69
C PRO A 69 -9.16 -31.67 -4.30
N THR A 70 -8.63 -32.60 -5.09
CA THR A 70 -9.42 -33.71 -5.63
C THR A 70 -9.89 -34.55 -4.46
N LEU A 71 -11.21 -34.65 -4.30
CA LEU A 71 -11.81 -35.58 -3.35
C LEU A 71 -11.36 -37.01 -3.71
N PRO A 72 -10.98 -37.84 -2.72
CA PRO A 72 -10.72 -39.25 -2.99
C PRO A 72 -11.97 -39.89 -3.59
N THR A 73 -11.80 -40.76 -4.58
CA THR A 73 -12.93 -41.33 -5.34
C THR A 73 -13.80 -42.29 -4.53
N ASP A 74 -13.36 -42.69 -3.34
CA ASP A 74 -14.00 -43.71 -2.51
C ASP A 74 -14.39 -43.21 -1.11
N ILE A 75 -15.02 -42.03 -1.05
CA ILE A 75 -15.58 -41.49 0.20
C ILE A 75 -16.63 -42.43 0.80
N ALA A 76 -17.31 -43.22 -0.03
CA ALA A 76 -18.35 -44.13 0.44
C ALA A 76 -17.79 -45.26 1.32
N SER A 77 -16.65 -45.86 0.94
CA SER A 77 -16.03 -46.91 1.77
C SER A 77 -15.38 -46.34 3.02
N GLU A 78 -14.74 -45.16 2.93
CA GLU A 78 -14.14 -44.47 4.07
C GLU A 78 -15.20 -44.04 5.10
N LEU A 79 -16.36 -43.56 4.63
CA LEU A 79 -17.48 -43.19 5.50
C LEU A 79 -18.11 -44.43 6.14
N ALA A 80 -18.28 -45.52 5.40
CA ALA A 80 -18.77 -46.78 5.96
C ALA A 80 -17.80 -47.36 7.01
N ALA A 81 -16.49 -47.24 6.81
CA ALA A 81 -15.48 -47.64 7.78
C ALA A 81 -15.47 -46.75 9.02
N TYR A 82 -15.73 -45.45 8.86
CA TYR A 82 -15.88 -44.51 9.97
C TYR A 82 -17.17 -44.78 10.78
N ASP A 83 -18.28 -45.03 10.10
CA ASP A 83 -19.56 -45.34 10.74
C ASP A 83 -19.53 -46.71 11.45
N ALA A 84 -18.77 -47.67 10.91
CA ALA A 84 -18.53 -48.97 11.54
C ALA A 84 -17.50 -48.90 12.70
N SER A 85 -16.73 -47.82 12.78
CA SER A 85 -15.82 -47.56 13.89
C SER A 85 -16.62 -47.02 15.07
N GLU A 86 -17.19 -47.92 15.87
CA GLU A 86 -17.69 -47.53 17.19
C GLU A 86 -16.53 -46.94 18.02
N PRO A 87 -16.74 -45.81 18.73
CA PRO A 87 -15.73 -45.29 19.62
C PRO A 87 -15.43 -46.36 20.68
N THR A 88 -14.16 -46.71 20.85
CA THR A 88 -13.72 -47.51 21.99
C THR A 88 -13.97 -46.70 23.26
N LEU A 89 -15.17 -46.80 23.81
CA LEU A 89 -15.32 -46.75 25.26
C LEU A 89 -14.42 -47.88 25.76
N ALA A 90 -13.30 -47.52 26.36
CA ALA A 90 -12.46 -48.47 27.08
C ALA A 90 -13.41 -49.36 27.90
N GLU A 91 -13.28 -50.69 27.76
CA GLU A 91 -14.04 -51.65 28.56
C GLU A 91 -13.94 -51.23 30.02
N VAL A 92 -15.01 -50.61 30.53
CA VAL A 92 -15.17 -50.45 31.96
C VAL A 92 -15.56 -51.83 32.44
N GLU A 93 -14.58 -52.59 32.92
CA GLU A 93 -14.85 -53.76 33.73
C GLU A 93 -15.90 -53.37 34.77
N VAL A 94 -17.07 -54.01 34.71
CA VAL A 94 -18.11 -53.86 35.71
C VAL A 94 -17.58 -54.47 36.99
N VAL A 95 -16.80 -53.69 37.75
CA VAL A 95 -16.43 -54.02 39.11
C VAL A 95 -17.66 -53.76 39.95
N VAL A 96 -18.35 -54.84 40.31
CA VAL A 96 -19.29 -54.86 41.43
C VAL A 96 -18.47 -54.59 42.69
N ALA A 97 -18.21 -53.32 42.98
CA ALA A 97 -17.62 -52.86 44.22
C ALA A 97 -18.71 -52.23 45.09
N SER A 98 -19.10 -52.99 46.09
CA SER A 98 -19.76 -52.58 47.31
C SER A 98 -19.22 -51.27 47.88
N GLU A 99 -20.15 -50.41 48.32
CA GLU A 99 -20.08 -49.49 49.46
C GLU A 99 -18.76 -48.74 49.71
N SER A 100 -18.80 -47.43 49.46
CA SER A 100 -18.21 -46.31 50.23
C SER A 100 -17.65 -45.23 49.30
N ALA A 101 -18.50 -44.61 48.49
CA ALA A 101 -18.18 -43.29 47.95
C ALA A 101 -18.66 -42.26 48.97
N ASP A 102 -17.71 -41.62 49.64
CA ASP A 102 -17.91 -40.56 50.62
C ASP A 102 -18.91 -39.51 50.11
N THR A 103 -20.14 -39.56 50.63
CA THR A 103 -21.27 -38.69 50.21
C THR A 103 -21.15 -37.28 50.78
N THR A 104 -20.03 -36.94 51.43
CA THR A 104 -19.85 -35.67 52.14
C THR A 104 -19.44 -34.49 51.27
N GLY A 105 -19.19 -34.68 49.96
CA GLY A 105 -18.81 -33.58 49.06
C GLY A 105 -19.15 -33.76 47.57
N GLY A 106 -19.94 -34.78 47.22
CA GLY A 106 -20.26 -35.13 45.84
C GLY A 106 -21.54 -34.47 45.29
N ALA A 107 -21.99 -34.96 44.13
CA ALA A 107 -23.21 -34.49 43.45
C ALA A 107 -24.46 -34.50 44.36
N ASP A 108 -24.57 -35.48 45.26
CA ASP A 108 -25.69 -35.57 46.21
C ASP A 108 -25.70 -34.43 47.24
N ALA A 109 -24.52 -33.94 47.65
CA ALA A 109 -24.40 -32.77 48.53
C ALA A 109 -24.79 -31.47 47.81
N TYR A 110 -24.54 -31.38 46.50
CA TYR A 110 -24.92 -30.23 45.69
C TYR A 110 -26.42 -30.19 45.41
N LEU A 111 -27.04 -31.35 45.11
CA LEU A 111 -28.48 -31.44 44.90
C LEU A 111 -29.26 -31.11 46.18
N SER A 112 -28.82 -31.62 47.33
CA SER A 112 -29.46 -31.29 48.62
C SER A 112 -29.33 -29.82 49.02
N PHE A 113 -28.24 -29.14 48.64
CA PHE A 113 -28.10 -27.69 48.82
C PHE A 113 -29.10 -26.90 47.96
N LEU A 114 -29.32 -27.30 46.71
CA LEU A 114 -30.28 -26.63 45.82
C LEU A 114 -31.73 -26.83 46.26
N GLU A 115 -32.05 -27.97 46.89
CA GLU A 115 -33.39 -28.28 47.39
C GLU A 115 -33.68 -27.65 48.77
N ALA A 116 -32.68 -27.12 49.47
CA ALA A 116 -32.88 -26.50 50.78
C ALA A 116 -33.61 -25.15 50.68
N ASP A 117 -34.76 -25.03 51.36
CA ASP A 117 -35.53 -23.77 51.45
C ASP A 117 -34.71 -22.66 52.14
N LEU A 118 -34.86 -21.42 51.65
CA LEU A 118 -34.24 -20.25 52.27
C LEU A 118 -34.77 -20.08 53.72
N PRO A 119 -33.92 -19.65 54.67
CA PRO A 119 -34.33 -19.46 56.06
C PRO A 119 -35.47 -18.45 56.14
N LYS A 120 -36.52 -18.80 56.89
CA LYS A 120 -37.65 -17.90 57.14
C LYS A 120 -37.12 -16.60 57.77
N PRO A 121 -37.53 -15.41 57.27
CA PRO A 121 -37.05 -14.15 57.83
C PRO A 121 -37.46 -14.07 59.31
N GLU A 122 -36.48 -13.87 60.19
CA GLU A 122 -36.74 -13.66 61.61
C GLU A 122 -37.53 -12.36 61.78
N VAL A 123 -38.78 -12.49 62.23
CA VAL A 123 -39.59 -11.34 62.62
C VAL A 123 -39.05 -10.85 63.96
N HIS A 124 -38.19 -9.84 63.94
CA HIS A 124 -37.79 -9.12 65.14
C HIS A 124 -39.02 -8.39 65.70
N HIS A 125 -39.75 -9.04 66.61
CA HIS A 125 -40.79 -8.40 67.39
C HIS A 125 -40.13 -7.44 68.40
N HIS A 126 -40.37 -6.14 68.22
CA HIS A 126 -40.25 -5.11 69.25
C HIS A 126 -41.61 -4.85 69.89
#